data_AF-A0A6M1Y867-F1
#
_entry.id   AF-A0A6M1Y867-F1
#
_cell.length_a   1.000
_cell.length_b   1.000
_cell.length_c   1.000
_cell.angle_alpha   90.00
_cell.angle_beta   90.00
_cell.angle_gamma   90.00
#
_symmetry.space_group_name_H-M   'P 1'
#
loop_
_entity.id
_entity.type
_entity.pdbx_description
1 polymer ?
#
loop_
_entity_poly.entity_id
_entity_poly.type
_entity_poly.pdbx_seq_one_letter_code
_entity_poly.pdbx_strand_id
1 'polypeptide(L)'
;MSRLFIIVLMVVFGLSGVGLWLYFVHGSGGGQFREELVPELVVLCLEAFVLVGLLGLIQRHLEHRRRRQMWLSLRGSFRDLLSLLDIAFLEPNTEPTSSKQLERDPQVIERMLSELEDKHPDLDSLVALKREGEESLSMTRDLVAVAAQLSATHMNWWIAIVDSIRRLAEARERRAMEKAIHEMLINIREFDRLEL
;
A
#
# COMPACT_ATOMS: atom_id res chain seq x y z
N MET A 1 9.43 -15.28 8.96
CA MET A 1 10.84 -15.59 8.65
C MET A 1 11.42 -14.41 7.90
N SER A 2 12.57 -13.87 8.32
CA SER A 2 13.16 -12.69 7.67
C SER A 2 13.53 -12.99 6.21
N ARG A 3 13.36 -12.02 5.30
CA ARG A 3 13.75 -12.14 3.88
C ARG A 3 15.21 -12.60 3.73
N LEU A 4 16.07 -12.14 4.64
CA LEU A 4 17.47 -12.56 4.76
C LEU A 4 17.62 -14.07 4.98
N PHE A 5 16.74 -14.68 5.76
CA PHE A 5 16.81 -16.11 6.04
C PHE A 5 16.58 -16.95 4.79
N ILE A 6 15.57 -16.61 3.98
CA ILE A 6 15.27 -17.31 2.72
C ILE A 6 16.43 -17.15 1.73
N ILE A 7 17.00 -15.95 1.64
CA ILE A 7 18.16 -15.69 0.77
C ILE A 7 19.38 -16.49 1.23
N VAL A 8 19.69 -16.49 2.53
CA VAL A 8 20.79 -17.28 3.09
C VAL A 8 20.58 -18.76 2.80
N LEU A 9 19.36 -19.26 2.98
CA LEU A 9 19.03 -20.66 2.70
C LEU A 9 19.25 -21.01 1.22
N MET A 10 18.82 -20.14 0.29
CA MET A 10 19.07 -20.31 -1.15
C MET A 10 20.56 -20.29 -1.48
N VAL A 11 21.34 -19.39 -0.87
CA VAL A 11 22.79 -19.31 -1.07
C VAL A 11 23.48 -20.57 -0.55
N VAL A 12 23.08 -21.07 0.63
CA VAL A 12 23.64 -22.30 1.21
C VAL A 12 23.35 -23.50 0.30
N PHE A 13 22.11 -23.71 -0.12
CA PHE A 13 21.75 -24.83 -1.01
C PHE A 13 22.39 -24.70 -2.41
N GLY A 14 22.50 -23.49 -2.93
CA GLY A 14 23.17 -23.22 -4.21
C GLY A 14 24.68 -23.51 -4.13
N LEU A 15 25.37 -22.99 -3.12
CA LEU A 15 26.80 -23.22 -2.92
C LEU A 15 27.12 -24.67 -2.57
N SER A 16 26.30 -25.33 -1.75
CA SER A 16 26.47 -26.75 -1.45
C SER A 16 26.25 -27.62 -2.68
N GLY A 17 25.23 -27.33 -3.49
CA GLY A 17 24.97 -28.04 -4.75
C GLY A 17 26.10 -27.87 -5.75
N VAL A 18 26.60 -26.65 -5.95
CA VAL A 18 27.75 -26.37 -6.83
C VAL A 18 29.03 -27.02 -6.31
N GLY A 19 29.29 -26.97 -5.01
CA GLY A 19 30.46 -27.61 -4.40
C GLY A 19 30.44 -29.13 -4.54
N LEU A 20 29.29 -29.76 -4.32
CA LEU A 20 29.10 -31.21 -4.51
C LEU A 20 29.24 -31.60 -5.99
N TRP A 21 28.74 -30.77 -6.91
CA TRP A 21 28.91 -30.99 -8.34
C TRP A 21 30.36 -30.87 -8.80
N LEU A 22 31.11 -29.87 -8.31
CA LEU A 22 32.54 -29.72 -8.60
C LEU A 22 33.35 -30.91 -8.05
N TYR A 23 33.02 -31.37 -6.84
CA TYR A 23 33.61 -32.57 -6.24
C TYR A 23 33.32 -33.82 -7.08
N PHE A 24 32.09 -33.95 -7.60
CA PHE A 24 31.72 -35.03 -8.50
C PHE A 24 32.47 -34.98 -9.84
N VAL A 25 32.71 -33.81 -10.42
CA VAL A 25 33.37 -33.68 -11.75
C VAL A 25 34.89 -33.78 -11.67
N HIS A 26 35.53 -33.15 -10.68
CA HIS A 26 36.99 -33.01 -10.61
C HIS A 26 37.69 -34.05 -9.72
N GLY A 27 36.94 -34.86 -8.95
CA GLY A 27 37.53 -35.89 -8.10
C GLY A 27 38.23 -36.99 -8.92
N SER A 28 39.42 -37.41 -8.50
CA SER A 28 40.20 -38.49 -9.14
C SER A 28 40.17 -39.82 -8.36
N GLY A 29 39.13 -40.06 -7.55
CA GLY A 29 38.97 -41.29 -6.75
C GLY A 29 37.62 -41.98 -6.99
N GLY A 30 37.65 -43.31 -7.14
CA GLY A 30 36.47 -44.17 -7.20
C GLY A 30 36.08 -44.63 -5.79
N GLY A 31 34.81 -44.46 -5.44
CA GLY A 31 34.28 -44.82 -4.13
C GLY A 31 32.76 -44.72 -4.12
N GLN A 32 32.10 -45.70 -3.51
CA GLN A 32 30.64 -45.88 -3.53
C GLN A 32 29.86 -44.62 -3.09
N PHE A 33 30.41 -43.85 -2.14
CA PHE A 33 29.84 -42.57 -1.70
C PHE A 33 29.75 -41.52 -2.83
N ARG A 34 30.74 -41.46 -3.72
CA ARG A 34 30.78 -40.49 -4.82
C ARG A 34 29.87 -40.89 -5.98
N GLU A 35 29.73 -42.19 -6.24
CA GLU A 35 28.97 -42.70 -7.39
C GLU A 35 27.47 -42.82 -7.09
N GLU A 36 27.08 -43.14 -5.86
CA GLU A 36 25.66 -43.29 -5.47
C GLU A 36 25.14 -42.06 -4.69
N LEU A 37 25.85 -41.60 -3.66
CA LEU A 37 25.30 -40.61 -2.71
C LEU A 37 25.43 -39.15 -3.18
N VAL A 38 26.55 -38.79 -3.80
CA VAL A 38 26.80 -37.40 -4.25
C VAL A 38 25.78 -36.93 -5.30
N PRO A 39 25.42 -37.72 -6.34
CA PRO A 39 24.39 -37.33 -7.29
C PRO A 39 23.01 -37.10 -6.63
N GLU A 40 22.60 -37.97 -5.71
CA GLU A 40 21.35 -37.79 -4.96
C GLU A 40 21.36 -36.52 -4.12
N LEU A 41 22.48 -36.21 -3.45
CA LEU A 41 22.64 -34.98 -2.66
C LEU A 41 22.63 -33.72 -3.56
N VAL A 42 23.20 -33.79 -4.76
CA VAL A 42 23.15 -32.69 -5.73
C VAL A 42 21.71 -32.44 -6.18
N VAL A 43 20.96 -33.51 -6.50
CA VAL A 43 19.54 -33.41 -6.88
C VAL A 43 18.72 -32.84 -5.73
N LEU A 44 18.95 -33.30 -4.49
CA LEU A 44 18.30 -32.77 -3.29
C LEU A 44 18.60 -31.27 -3.09
N CYS A 45 19.85 -30.84 -3.27
CA CYS A 45 20.22 -29.43 -3.16
C CYS A 45 19.53 -28.58 -4.22
N LEU A 46 19.42 -29.09 -5.45
CA LEU A 46 18.76 -28.39 -6.56
C LEU A 46 17.24 -28.29 -6.34
N GLU A 47 16.60 -29.37 -5.89
CA GLU A 47 15.17 -29.38 -5.58
C GLU A 47 14.86 -28.44 -4.41
N ALA A 48 15.65 -28.48 -3.34
CA ALA A 48 15.52 -27.56 -2.21
C ALA A 48 15.70 -26.10 -2.64
N PHE A 49 16.69 -25.80 -3.49
CA PHE A 49 16.90 -24.46 -4.03
C PHE A 49 15.67 -23.97 -4.82
N VAL A 50 15.11 -24.81 -5.70
CA VAL A 50 13.94 -24.47 -6.50
C VAL A 50 12.71 -24.26 -5.62
N LEU A 51 12.43 -25.17 -4.69
CA LEU A 51 11.27 -25.07 -3.78
C LEU A 51 11.33 -23.82 -2.91
N VAL A 52 12.49 -23.54 -2.31
CA VAL A 52 12.69 -22.36 -1.45
C VAL A 52 12.58 -21.08 -2.27
N GLY A 53 13.15 -21.06 -3.47
CA GLY A 53 13.04 -19.92 -4.39
C GLY A 53 11.60 -19.63 -4.78
N LEU A 54 10.85 -20.66 -5.18
CA LEU A 54 9.45 -20.53 -5.57
C LEU A 54 8.56 -20.10 -4.40
N LEU A 55 8.76 -20.66 -3.21
CA LEU A 55 8.06 -20.23 -2.00
C LEU A 55 8.37 -18.77 -1.67
N GLY A 56 9.62 -18.35 -1.80
CA GLY A 56 10.03 -16.95 -1.61
C GLY A 56 9.34 -16.00 -2.58
N LEU A 57 9.22 -16.38 -3.86
CA LEU A 57 8.48 -15.60 -4.86
C LEU A 57 6.98 -15.51 -4.53
N ILE A 58 6.35 -16.62 -4.16
CA ILE A 58 4.93 -16.63 -3.76
C ILE A 58 4.71 -15.73 -2.54
N GLN A 59 5.56 -15.82 -1.52
CA GLN A 59 5.46 -14.99 -0.33
C GLN A 59 5.57 -13.49 -0.67
N ARG A 60 6.50 -13.10 -1.55
CA ARG A 60 6.60 -11.71 -2.02
C ARG A 60 5.32 -11.26 -2.73
N HIS A 61 4.77 -12.10 -3.60
CA HIS A 61 3.54 -11.77 -4.32
C HIS A 61 2.34 -11.61 -3.37
N LEU A 62 2.21 -12.49 -2.38
CA LEU A 62 1.18 -12.40 -1.35
C LEU A 62 1.34 -11.18 -0.46
N GLU A 63 2.59 -10.82 -0.10
CA GLU A 63 2.88 -9.62 0.70
C GLU A 63 2.49 -8.36 -0.07
N HIS A 64 2.88 -8.22 -1.34
CA HIS A 64 2.46 -7.09 -2.17
C HIS A 64 0.94 -7.01 -2.34
N ARG A 65 0.26 -8.15 -2.56
CA ARG A 65 -1.21 -8.17 -2.62
C ARG A 65 -1.85 -7.72 -1.32
N ARG A 66 -1.35 -8.17 -0.17
CA ARG A 66 -1.86 -7.79 1.14
C ARG A 66 -1.67 -6.29 1.39
N ARG A 67 -0.50 -5.75 1.10
CA ARG A 67 -0.22 -4.30 1.20
C ARG A 67 -1.14 -3.49 0.30
N ARG A 68 -1.35 -3.94 -0.94
CA ARG A 68 -2.29 -3.28 -1.87
C ARG A 68 -3.74 -3.30 -1.35
N GLN A 69 -4.18 -4.41 -0.75
CA GLN A 69 -5.50 -4.50 -0.14
C GLN A 69 -5.66 -3.57 1.06
N MET A 70 -4.65 -3.49 1.94
CA MET A 70 -4.64 -2.55 3.05
C MET A 70 -4.71 -1.10 2.55
N TRP A 71 -3.92 -0.77 1.54
CA TRP A 71 -3.97 0.56 0.91
C TRP A 71 -5.35 0.87 0.30
N LEU A 72 -5.97 -0.07 -0.41
CA LEU A 72 -7.32 0.10 -0.95
C LEU A 72 -8.37 0.28 0.16
N SER A 73 -8.24 -0.45 1.27
CA SER A 73 -9.13 -0.30 2.43
C SER A 73 -9.00 1.09 3.05
N LEU A 74 -7.78 1.63 3.14
CA LEU A 74 -7.52 2.98 3.61
C LEU A 74 -8.13 4.01 2.66
N ARG A 75 -7.88 3.86 1.35
CA ARG A 75 -8.38 4.79 0.33
C ARG A 75 -9.90 4.79 0.23
N GLY A 76 -10.53 3.62 0.41
CA GLY A 76 -11.98 3.45 0.45
C GLY A 76 -12.66 4.24 1.57
N SER A 77 -11.98 4.50 2.69
CA SER A 77 -12.56 5.28 3.79
C SER A 77 -12.80 6.76 3.45
N PHE A 78 -12.13 7.28 2.42
CA PHE A 78 -12.32 8.67 1.97
C PHE A 78 -13.39 8.83 0.90
N ARG A 79 -13.96 7.72 0.42
CA ARG A 79 -14.88 7.70 -0.73
C ARG A 79 -16.02 8.70 -0.57
N ASP A 80 -16.66 8.74 0.59
CA ASP A 80 -17.85 9.55 0.82
C ASP A 80 -17.51 11.05 0.92
N LEU A 81 -16.44 11.40 1.62
CA LEU A 81 -15.88 12.77 1.64
C LEU A 81 -15.48 13.26 0.24
N LEU A 82 -14.76 12.44 -0.52
CA LEU A 82 -14.34 12.78 -1.88
C LEU A 82 -15.53 12.85 -2.84
N SER A 83 -16.55 12.01 -2.66
CA SER A 83 -17.77 12.06 -3.46
C SER A 83 -18.55 13.35 -3.22
N LEU A 84 -18.68 13.81 -1.97
CA LEU A 84 -19.33 15.08 -1.66
C LEU A 84 -18.55 16.26 -2.24
N LEU A 85 -17.22 16.21 -2.17
CA LEU A 85 -16.36 17.23 -2.74
C LEU A 85 -16.46 17.27 -4.28
N ASP A 86 -16.50 16.10 -4.93
CA ASP A 86 -16.67 15.99 -6.38
C ASP A 86 -18.01 16.57 -6.84
N ILE A 87 -19.08 16.31 -6.09
CA ILE A 87 -20.42 16.89 -6.35
C ILE A 87 -20.38 18.42 -6.18
N ALA A 88 -19.63 18.94 -5.20
CA ALA A 88 -19.49 20.38 -4.98
C ALA A 88 -18.79 21.13 -6.13
N PHE A 89 -17.93 20.44 -6.89
CA PHE A 89 -17.22 21.01 -8.04
C PHE A 89 -17.89 20.76 -9.39
N LEU A 90 -18.97 19.97 -9.39
CA LEU A 90 -19.65 19.51 -10.58
C LEU A 90 -20.27 20.68 -11.35
N GLU A 91 -20.03 20.73 -12.65
CA GLU A 91 -20.71 21.69 -13.52
C GLU A 91 -22.15 21.23 -13.80
N PRO A 92 -23.08 22.17 -14.08
CA PRO A 92 -24.45 21.81 -14.42
C PRO A 92 -24.49 20.88 -15.66
N ASN A 93 -25.11 19.70 -15.51
CA ASN A 93 -25.22 18.62 -16.52
C ASN A 93 -24.00 17.73 -16.72
N THR A 94 -23.04 17.73 -15.79
CA THR A 94 -21.99 16.72 -15.74
C THR A 94 -22.40 15.57 -14.82
N GLU A 95 -21.90 14.37 -15.09
CA GLU A 95 -22.06 13.23 -14.17
C GLU A 95 -20.95 13.22 -13.12
N PRO A 96 -21.25 12.83 -11.86
CA PRO A 96 -20.24 12.69 -10.84
C PRO A 96 -19.24 11.59 -11.18
N THR A 97 -18.02 11.76 -10.70
CA THR A 97 -16.94 10.80 -10.84
C THR A 97 -17.34 9.48 -10.20
N SER A 98 -17.09 8.36 -10.90
CA SER A 98 -17.47 7.06 -10.38
C SER A 98 -16.74 6.76 -9.06
N SER A 99 -17.42 6.12 -8.11
CA SER A 99 -16.82 5.76 -6.81
C SER A 99 -15.53 4.95 -6.97
N LYS A 100 -15.46 4.10 -7.99
CA LYS A 100 -14.27 3.30 -8.30
C LYS A 100 -13.07 4.17 -8.71
N GLN A 101 -13.29 5.30 -9.38
CA GLN A 101 -12.22 6.24 -9.73
C GLN A 101 -11.77 7.02 -8.49
N LEU A 102 -12.70 7.52 -7.67
CA LEU A 102 -12.41 8.23 -6.41
C LEU A 102 -11.53 7.40 -5.45
N GLU A 103 -11.72 6.09 -5.42
CA GLU A 103 -10.96 5.17 -4.57
C GLU A 103 -9.61 4.73 -5.14
N ARG A 104 -9.41 4.76 -6.46
CA ARG A 104 -8.27 4.06 -7.09
C ARG A 104 -7.33 4.96 -7.84
N ASP A 105 -7.81 6.14 -8.25
CA ASP A 105 -7.06 7.04 -9.11
C ASP A 105 -6.53 8.24 -8.29
N PRO A 106 -5.21 8.30 -8.04
CA PRO A 106 -4.59 9.43 -7.34
C PRO A 106 -4.76 10.76 -8.10
N GLN A 107 -4.95 10.73 -9.42
CA GLN A 107 -5.09 11.95 -10.23
C GLN A 107 -6.35 12.74 -9.88
N VAL A 108 -7.37 12.08 -9.33
CA VAL A 108 -8.60 12.74 -8.88
C VAL A 108 -8.31 13.75 -7.77
N ILE A 109 -7.33 13.48 -6.90
CA ILE A 109 -6.93 14.41 -5.83
C ILE A 109 -6.24 15.64 -6.39
N GLU A 110 -5.36 15.47 -7.39
CA GLU A 110 -4.69 16.61 -8.04
C GLU A 110 -5.72 17.50 -8.75
N ARG A 111 -6.73 16.90 -9.41
CA ARG A 111 -7.84 17.65 -9.98
C ARG A 111 -8.63 18.39 -8.92
N MET A 112 -9.04 17.72 -7.83
CA MET A 112 -9.79 18.34 -6.74
C MET A 112 -9.02 19.47 -6.05
N LEU A 113 -7.70 19.36 -5.94
CA LEU A 113 -6.85 20.44 -5.43
C LEU A 113 -6.90 21.66 -6.34
N SER A 114 -6.80 21.48 -7.66
CA SER A 114 -6.95 22.56 -8.63
C SER A 114 -8.34 23.17 -8.60
N GLU A 115 -9.39 22.35 -8.53
CA GLU A 115 -10.78 22.81 -8.49
C GLU A 115 -11.10 23.57 -7.20
N LEU A 116 -10.49 23.18 -6.07
CA LEU A 116 -10.64 23.89 -4.80
C LEU A 116 -10.04 25.30 -4.85
N GLU A 117 -8.94 25.49 -5.58
CA GLU A 117 -8.29 26.79 -5.77
C GLU A 117 -9.12 27.74 -6.67
N ASP A 118 -9.84 27.18 -7.64
CA ASP A 118 -10.59 27.96 -8.63
C ASP A 118 -12.06 28.18 -8.27
N LYS A 119 -12.78 27.12 -7.87
CA LYS A 119 -14.25 27.12 -7.81
C LYS A 119 -14.83 27.38 -6.41
N HIS A 120 -14.08 27.10 -5.34
CA HIS A 120 -14.49 27.21 -3.91
C HIS A 120 -15.91 26.66 -3.60
N PRO A 121 -16.05 25.56 -2.82
CA PRO A 121 -17.35 24.95 -2.54
C PRO A 121 -18.36 25.94 -1.95
N ASP A 122 -19.63 25.76 -2.31
CA ASP A 122 -20.74 26.50 -1.72
C ASP A 122 -20.97 26.09 -0.25
N LEU A 123 -21.74 26.91 0.47
CA LEU A 123 -21.93 26.71 1.91
C LEU A 123 -22.64 25.39 2.23
N ASP A 124 -23.60 24.98 1.41
CA ASP A 124 -24.37 23.75 1.66
C ASP A 124 -23.48 22.52 1.48
N SER A 125 -22.62 22.52 0.46
CA SER A 125 -21.58 21.50 0.28
C SER A 125 -20.58 21.46 1.43
N LEU A 126 -20.15 22.61 1.96
CA LEU A 126 -19.25 22.66 3.12
C LEU A 126 -19.90 22.10 4.39
N VAL A 127 -21.19 22.36 4.60
CA VAL A 127 -21.95 21.79 5.73
C VAL A 127 -22.10 20.27 5.56
N ALA A 128 -22.38 19.79 4.34
CA ALA A 128 -22.45 18.36 4.06
C ALA A 128 -21.10 17.67 4.31
N LEU A 129 -20.00 18.25 3.83
CA LEU A 129 -18.63 17.76 4.05
C LEU A 129 -18.27 17.74 5.54
N LYS A 130 -18.64 18.78 6.29
CA LYS A 130 -18.43 18.83 7.74
C LYS A 130 -19.13 17.68 8.44
N ARG A 131 -20.40 17.46 8.13
CA ARG A 131 -21.19 16.38 8.72
C ARG A 131 -20.62 15.00 8.38
N GLU A 132 -20.26 14.77 7.12
CA GLU A 132 -19.59 13.53 6.72
C GLU A 132 -18.24 13.35 7.43
N GLY A 133 -17.50 14.43 7.65
CA GLY A 133 -16.27 14.42 8.44
C GLY A 133 -16.51 13.97 9.89
N GLU A 134 -17.58 14.46 10.53
CA GLU A 134 -17.99 14.04 11.87
C GLU A 134 -18.39 12.55 11.91
N GLU A 135 -19.15 12.08 10.92
CA GLU A 135 -19.62 10.69 10.84
C GLU A 135 -18.47 9.70 10.53
N SER A 136 -17.54 10.07 9.67
CA SER A 136 -16.42 9.21 9.24
C SER A 136 -15.19 9.23 10.16
N LEU A 137 -15.01 10.26 11.00
CA LEU A 137 -13.81 10.47 11.81
C LEU A 137 -13.43 9.26 12.68
N SER A 138 -14.41 8.62 13.33
CA SER A 138 -14.13 7.45 14.19
C SER A 138 -13.56 6.30 13.37
N MET A 139 -14.17 6.00 12.23
CA MET A 139 -13.73 4.93 11.33
C MET A 139 -12.33 5.21 10.80
N THR A 140 -12.06 6.43 10.32
CA THR A 140 -10.75 6.80 9.79
C THR A 140 -9.67 6.75 10.88
N ARG A 141 -10.00 7.12 12.12
CA ARG A 141 -9.08 6.99 13.26
C ARG A 141 -8.76 5.51 13.58
N ASP A 142 -9.76 4.63 13.54
CA ASP A 142 -9.56 3.22 13.86
C ASP A 142 -8.64 2.51 12.83
N LEU A 143 -8.55 3.06 11.62
CA LEU A 143 -7.65 2.60 10.56
C LEU A 143 -6.18 3.03 10.71
N VAL A 144 -5.80 3.81 11.74
CA VAL A 144 -4.39 4.15 12.03
C VAL A 144 -3.52 2.89 12.16
N ALA A 145 -4.05 1.84 12.79
CA ALA A 145 -3.35 0.57 12.94
C ALA A 145 -3.12 -0.15 11.59
N VAL A 146 -3.99 0.07 10.60
CA VAL A 146 -3.84 -0.48 9.24
C VAL A 146 -2.77 0.31 8.48
N ALA A 147 -2.74 1.63 8.60
CA ALA A 147 -1.68 2.46 8.01
C ALA A 147 -0.29 2.12 8.60
N ALA A 148 -0.21 1.86 9.90
CA ALA A 148 1.02 1.43 10.57
C ALA A 148 1.56 0.08 10.05
N GLN A 149 0.67 -0.83 9.61
CA GLN A 149 1.08 -2.10 9.01
C GLN A 149 1.72 -1.94 7.62
N LEU A 150 1.44 -0.83 6.91
CA LEU A 150 2.13 -0.51 5.66
C LEU A 150 3.55 0.00 5.94
N SER A 151 3.66 1.04 6.76
CA SER A 151 4.93 1.58 7.27
C SER A 151 4.70 2.70 8.29
N ALA A 152 5.77 3.11 8.98
CA ALA A 152 5.73 4.31 9.84
C ALA A 152 5.39 5.60 9.07
N THR A 153 5.86 5.75 7.84
CA THR A 153 5.58 6.93 7.01
C THR A 153 4.11 7.01 6.63
N HIS A 154 3.49 5.88 6.27
CA HIS A 154 2.06 5.81 5.98
C HIS A 154 1.23 6.16 7.21
N MET A 155 1.62 5.70 8.41
CA MET A 155 0.98 6.07 9.67
C MET A 155 1.01 7.58 9.93
N ASN A 156 2.15 8.23 9.71
CA ASN A 156 2.30 9.68 9.94
C ASN A 156 1.37 10.50 9.04
N TRP A 157 1.33 10.18 7.75
CA TRP A 157 0.40 10.82 6.82
C TRP A 157 -1.06 10.53 7.17
N TRP A 158 -1.36 9.29 7.59
CA TRP A 158 -2.69 8.93 8.04
C TRP A 158 -3.16 9.75 9.25
N ILE A 159 -2.29 9.95 10.24
CA ILE A 159 -2.57 10.81 11.40
C ILE A 159 -2.84 12.25 10.95
N ALA A 160 -2.08 12.78 9.98
CA ALA A 160 -2.31 14.10 9.43
C ALA A 160 -3.67 14.22 8.72
N ILE A 161 -4.08 13.17 7.98
CA ILE A 161 -5.42 13.11 7.36
C ILE A 161 -6.51 13.12 8.43
N VAL A 162 -6.40 12.27 9.46
CA VAL A 162 -7.35 12.23 10.58
C VAL A 162 -7.44 13.58 11.28
N ASP A 163 -6.30 14.27 11.48
CA ASP A 163 -6.28 15.62 12.08
C ASP A 163 -7.00 16.65 11.20
N SER A 164 -6.79 16.61 9.88
CA SER A 164 -7.48 17.51 8.94
C SER A 164 -8.99 17.26 8.88
N ILE A 165 -9.44 16.00 8.95
CA ILE A 165 -10.88 15.66 9.04
C ILE A 165 -11.46 16.16 10.37
N ARG A 166 -10.74 16.01 11.49
CA ARG A 166 -11.16 16.58 12.77
C ARG A 166 -11.29 18.11 12.70
N ARG A 167 -10.32 18.80 12.08
CA ARG A 167 -10.38 20.26 11.91
C ARG A 167 -11.57 20.69 11.04
N LEU A 168 -11.90 19.93 10.00
CA LEU A 168 -13.09 20.14 9.18
C LEU A 168 -14.37 19.99 10.02
N ALA A 169 -14.47 18.92 10.80
CA ALA A 169 -15.59 18.64 11.71
C ALA A 169 -15.76 19.71 12.81
N GLU A 170 -14.67 20.32 13.29
CA GLU A 170 -14.73 21.33 14.36
C GLU A 170 -14.87 22.78 13.83
N ALA A 171 -14.64 22.99 12.53
CA ALA A 171 -14.62 24.31 11.93
C ALA A 171 -15.98 25.02 12.04
N ARG A 172 -15.93 26.31 12.38
CA ARG A 172 -17.11 27.19 12.51
C ARG A 172 -17.20 28.24 11.41
N GLU A 173 -16.11 28.44 10.68
CA GLU A 173 -16.00 29.46 9.64
C GLU A 173 -15.71 28.80 8.30
N ARG A 174 -16.25 29.39 7.23
CA ARG A 174 -16.02 28.94 5.84
C ARG A 174 -14.54 28.78 5.52
N ARG A 175 -13.73 29.79 5.84
CA ARG A 175 -12.28 29.76 5.59
C ARG A 175 -11.58 28.61 6.32
N ALA A 176 -12.02 28.29 7.53
CA ALA A 176 -11.46 27.17 8.29
C ALA A 176 -11.84 25.81 7.67
N MET A 177 -13.08 25.66 7.19
CA MET A 177 -13.52 24.46 6.47
C MET A 177 -12.73 24.25 5.18
N GLU A 178 -12.62 25.29 4.33
CA GLU A 178 -11.86 25.22 3.08
C GLU A 178 -10.38 24.89 3.31
N LYS A 179 -9.77 25.51 4.33
CA LYS A 179 -8.39 25.21 4.71
C LYS A 179 -8.23 23.76 5.17
N ALA A 180 -9.17 23.24 5.97
CA ALA A 180 -9.14 21.86 6.43
C ALA A 180 -9.31 20.86 5.27
N ILE A 181 -10.19 21.16 4.30
CA ILE A 181 -10.35 20.36 3.07
C ILE A 181 -9.06 20.38 2.24
N HIS A 182 -8.44 21.55 2.08
CA HIS A 182 -7.18 21.68 1.35
C HIS A 182 -6.06 20.86 2.02
N GLU A 183 -5.89 21.00 3.34
CA GLU A 183 -4.93 20.21 4.12
C GLU A 183 -5.21 18.71 4.00
N MET A 184 -6.47 18.29 4.04
CA MET A 184 -6.89 16.90 3.86
C MET A 184 -6.45 16.35 2.49
N LEU A 185 -6.75 17.06 1.41
CA LEU A 185 -6.38 16.64 0.06
C LEU A 185 -4.86 16.57 -0.14
N ILE A 186 -4.11 17.53 0.40
CA ILE A 186 -2.63 17.48 0.39
C ILE A 186 -2.14 16.23 1.12
N ASN A 187 -2.67 15.95 2.31
CA ASN A 187 -2.23 14.79 3.09
C ASN A 187 -2.58 13.47 2.39
N ILE A 188 -3.75 13.38 1.73
CA ILE A 188 -4.13 12.22 0.91
C ILE A 188 -3.17 12.08 -0.28
N ARG A 189 -2.81 13.17 -0.96
CA ARG A 189 -1.85 13.14 -2.07
C ARG A 189 -0.48 12.64 -1.64
N GLU A 190 0.05 13.15 -0.54
CA GLU A 190 1.35 12.71 -0.03
C GLU A 190 1.30 11.25 0.45
N PHE A 191 0.16 10.81 0.99
CA PHE A 191 -0.08 9.39 1.29
C PHE A 191 -0.08 8.52 0.02
N ASP A 192 -0.74 8.96 -1.06
CA ASP A 192 -0.83 8.21 -2.33
C ASP A 192 0.52 8.11 -3.08
N ARG A 193 1.45 9.04 -2.82
CA ARG A 193 2.79 9.04 -3.41
C ARG A 193 3.75 8.03 -2.77
N LEU A 194 3.37 7.43 -1.65
CA LEU A 194 4.22 6.46 -0.96
C LEU A 194 4.27 5.12 -1.72
N GLU A 195 5.46 4.52 -1.77
CA GLU A 195 5.64 3.18 -2.34
C GLU A 195 5.07 2.09 -1.43
N LEU A 196 4.45 1.06 -2.02
CA LEU A 196 3.84 -0.09 -1.33
C LEU A 196 4.76 -1.31 -1.22
#